data_AF-A0A9W8MM67-F1
#
_entry.id   AF-A0A9W8MM67-F1
#
_cell.length_a   1.000
_cell.length_b   1.000
_cell.length_c   1.000
_cell.angle_alpha   90.00
_cell.angle_beta   90.00
_cell.angle_gamma   90.00
#
_symmetry.space_group_name_H-M   'P 1'
#
loop_
_entity.id
_entity.type
_entity.pdbx_description
1 polymer ?
#
loop_
_entity_poly.entity_id
_entity_poly.type
_entity_poly.pdbx_seq_one_letter_code
_entity_poly.pdbx_strand_id
1 'polypeptide(L)'
;MASVKKSSKNKGKQPKTRPTSTAAISQPVVDDASLQTSLSAFSDDGHLFAYLALTVDKHRLRVYNTASGQSLADHTLDNARVSHLSWGSFNFASEAQNAAADNDAQSPSKKKRKKRSSLAATEHQSTIGTEVVILGLSDGSISFFSPSHARVLRTLSHPSSSTPILAVASAEGSNPSAVWSSSEDGTVRCWDLQKK
;
A
#
# COMPACT_ATOMS: atom_id res chain seq x y z
N MET A 1 -53.17 86.25 5.31
CA MET A 1 -51.77 85.76 5.37
C MET A 1 -51.50 85.16 6.74
N ALA A 2 -51.10 83.89 6.81
CA ALA A 2 -50.23 83.29 7.82
C ALA A 2 -50.19 81.77 7.58
N SER A 3 -49.10 81.27 6.99
CA SER A 3 -48.88 79.84 6.74
C SER A 3 -48.17 79.22 7.95
N VAL A 4 -48.80 78.20 8.54
CA VAL A 4 -48.27 77.44 9.68
C VAL A 4 -47.34 76.34 9.16
N LYS A 5 -46.04 76.46 9.48
CA LYS A 5 -45.00 75.47 9.14
C LYS A 5 -45.15 74.21 10.02
N LYS A 6 -45.39 73.06 9.38
CA LYS A 6 -45.37 71.73 10.01
C LYS A 6 -43.93 71.24 10.23
N SER A 7 -43.59 70.93 11.48
CA SER A 7 -42.34 70.27 11.88
C SER A 7 -42.37 68.77 11.53
N SER A 8 -41.43 68.31 10.71
CA SER A 8 -41.27 66.88 10.38
C SER A 8 -40.54 66.13 11.50
N LYS A 9 -41.14 65.03 11.97
CA LYS A 9 -40.55 64.10 12.94
C LYS A 9 -39.45 63.26 12.27
N ASN A 10 -38.23 63.37 12.77
CA ASN A 10 -37.12 62.46 12.46
C ASN A 10 -37.43 61.05 12.99
N LYS A 11 -37.65 60.08 12.09
CA LYS A 11 -37.71 58.66 12.43
C LYS A 11 -36.28 58.14 12.61
N GLY A 12 -35.91 57.79 13.84
CA GLY A 12 -34.66 57.10 14.16
C GLY A 12 -34.59 55.75 13.44
N LYS A 13 -33.50 55.53 12.71
CA LYS A 13 -33.21 54.24 12.05
C LYS A 13 -32.74 53.24 13.12
N GLN A 14 -33.39 52.08 13.19
CA GLN A 14 -32.93 50.96 14.02
C GLN A 14 -31.58 50.42 13.50
N PRO A 15 -30.65 50.04 14.38
CA PRO A 15 -29.36 49.50 13.95
C PRO A 15 -29.57 48.10 13.35
N LYS A 16 -29.17 47.92 12.09
CA LYS A 16 -29.11 46.61 11.43
C LYS A 16 -27.95 45.81 12.03
N THR A 17 -28.22 44.99 13.04
CA THR A 17 -27.28 43.97 13.53
C THR A 17 -27.17 42.86 12.48
N ARG A 18 -26.01 42.72 11.86
CA ARG A 18 -25.67 41.61 10.95
C ARG A 18 -25.61 40.32 11.80
N PRO A 19 -26.21 39.20 11.36
CA PRO A 19 -26.09 37.94 12.10
C PRO A 19 -24.61 37.53 12.20
N THR A 20 -24.21 37.13 13.40
CA THR A 20 -22.85 36.67 13.71
C THR A 20 -22.52 35.46 12.84
N SER A 21 -21.39 35.53 12.12
CA SER A 21 -20.95 34.47 11.23
C SER A 21 -20.74 33.16 12.00
N THR A 22 -21.42 32.09 11.58
CA THR A 22 -21.23 30.73 12.10
C THR A 22 -20.01 30.04 11.48
N ALA A 23 -19.11 30.77 10.81
CA ALA A 23 -17.87 30.21 10.26
C ALA A 23 -16.93 29.57 11.30
N ALA A 24 -17.17 29.81 12.59
CA ALA A 24 -16.48 29.15 13.70
C ALA A 24 -17.05 27.76 14.06
N ILE A 25 -18.14 27.30 13.42
CA ILE A 25 -18.44 25.86 13.32
C ILE A 25 -17.51 25.31 12.24
N SER A 26 -16.21 25.41 12.52
CA SER A 26 -15.19 24.65 11.84
C SER A 26 -15.53 23.19 12.10
N GLN A 27 -15.82 22.44 11.03
CA GLN A 27 -15.66 21.00 11.09
C GLN A 27 -14.29 20.74 11.75
N PRO A 28 -14.18 19.78 12.69
CA PRO A 28 -12.85 19.36 13.10
C PRO A 28 -12.08 19.08 11.81
N VAL A 29 -10.84 19.57 11.72
CA VAL A 29 -9.91 19.06 10.72
C VAL A 29 -9.88 17.57 11.00
N VAL A 30 -10.67 16.82 10.25
CA VAL A 30 -10.58 15.37 10.24
C VAL A 30 -9.23 15.19 9.56
N ASP A 31 -8.17 15.04 10.35
CA ASP A 31 -6.91 14.52 9.85
C ASP A 31 -7.30 13.34 9.00
N ASP A 32 -7.07 13.47 7.70
CA ASP A 32 -7.70 12.64 6.68
C ASP A 32 -7.17 11.22 6.91
N ALA A 33 -7.91 10.41 7.69
CA ALA A 33 -7.50 9.07 8.07
C ALA A 33 -7.26 8.21 6.82
N SER A 34 -7.80 8.63 5.67
CA SER A 34 -7.50 8.09 4.35
C SER A 34 -6.03 8.25 3.96
N LEU A 35 -5.41 9.42 4.20
CA LEU A 35 -3.99 9.67 3.91
C LEU A 35 -3.06 8.92 4.86
N GLN A 36 -3.49 8.65 6.10
CA GLN A 36 -2.73 7.80 7.03
C GLN A 36 -2.78 6.30 6.68
N THR A 37 -3.70 5.90 5.80
CA THR A 37 -3.94 4.48 5.50
C THR A 37 -3.73 4.13 4.02
N SER A 38 -3.35 5.12 3.21
CA SER A 38 -2.98 4.93 1.82
C SER A 38 -1.48 5.14 1.62
N LEU A 39 -0.83 4.20 0.94
CA LEU A 39 0.57 4.30 0.54
C LEU A 39 0.68 4.12 -0.97
N SER A 40 1.62 4.81 -1.58
CA SER A 40 1.85 4.65 -3.01
C SER A 40 3.31 4.83 -3.36
N ALA A 41 3.79 4.08 -4.33
CA ALA A 41 5.14 4.24 -4.86
C ALA A 41 5.19 3.80 -6.32
N PHE A 42 6.05 4.46 -7.09
CA PHE A 42 6.44 4.01 -8.42
C PHE A 42 7.60 3.01 -8.31
N SER A 43 7.65 2.07 -9.24
CA SER A 43 8.84 1.25 -9.47
C SER A 43 10.04 2.11 -9.87
N ASP A 44 11.25 1.57 -9.70
CA ASP A 44 12.49 2.28 -10.04
C ASP A 44 12.56 2.65 -11.54
N ASP A 45 11.94 1.85 -12.41
CA ASP A 45 11.82 2.11 -13.84
C ASP A 45 10.59 2.97 -14.23
N GLY A 46 9.68 3.22 -13.29
CA GLY A 46 8.45 3.98 -13.50
C GLY A 46 7.38 3.27 -14.34
N HIS A 47 7.56 2.00 -14.70
CA HIS A 47 6.58 1.24 -15.50
C HIS A 47 5.41 0.70 -14.67
N LEU A 48 5.61 0.57 -13.36
CA LEU A 48 4.59 0.11 -12.43
C LEU A 48 4.31 1.17 -11.36
N PHE A 49 3.06 1.21 -10.93
CA PHE A 49 2.60 2.04 -9.84
C PHE A 49 1.85 1.19 -8.82
N ALA A 50 2.36 1.15 -7.60
CA ALA A 50 1.72 0.50 -6.47
C ALA A 50 0.86 1.51 -5.73
N TYR A 51 -0.39 1.13 -5.48
CA TYR A 51 -1.33 1.86 -4.65
C TYR A 51 -1.91 0.93 -3.61
N LEU A 52 -1.67 1.23 -2.36
CA LEU A 52 -2.22 0.57 -1.21
C LEU A 52 -3.26 1.48 -0.58
N ALA A 53 -4.44 0.96 -0.29
CA ALA A 53 -5.45 1.66 0.48
C ALA A 53 -6.14 0.72 1.47
N LEU A 54 -6.56 1.26 2.61
CA LEU A 54 -7.45 0.56 3.51
C LEU A 54 -8.88 0.56 2.95
N THR A 55 -9.38 -0.61 2.58
CA THR A 55 -10.77 -0.79 2.15
C THR A 55 -11.58 -1.40 3.28
N VAL A 56 -12.28 -0.55 4.03
CA VAL A 56 -13.08 -0.89 5.23
C VAL A 56 -12.23 -1.39 6.39
N ASP A 57 -11.76 -2.64 6.32
CA ASP A 57 -11.04 -3.33 7.39
C ASP A 57 -9.65 -3.84 6.94
N LYS A 58 -9.45 -4.07 5.65
CA LYS A 58 -8.25 -4.69 5.10
C LYS A 58 -7.49 -3.76 4.17
N HIS A 59 -6.17 -3.83 4.23
CA HIS A 59 -5.34 -3.15 3.25
C HIS A 59 -5.35 -3.92 1.93
N ARG A 60 -5.61 -3.20 0.85
CA ARG A 60 -5.61 -3.74 -0.50
C ARG A 60 -4.53 -3.05 -1.32
N LEU A 61 -3.58 -3.85 -1.80
CA LEU A 61 -2.54 -3.45 -2.72
C LEU A 61 -3.04 -3.68 -4.15
N ARG A 62 -2.97 -2.64 -4.98
CA ARG A 62 -3.17 -2.73 -6.41
C ARG A 62 -1.93 -2.22 -7.12
N VAL A 63 -1.51 -2.96 -8.13
CA VAL A 63 -0.39 -2.58 -8.99
C VAL A 63 -0.92 -2.30 -10.37
N TYR A 64 -0.59 -1.12 -10.88
CA TYR A 64 -1.01 -0.62 -12.18
C TYR A 64 0.19 -0.55 -13.11
N ASN A 65 -0.03 -0.85 -14.38
CA ASN A 65 0.91 -0.51 -15.43
C ASN A 65 0.72 0.96 -15.80
N THR A 66 1.78 1.76 -15.72
CA THR A 66 1.71 3.22 -15.91
C THR A 66 1.47 3.62 -17.37
N ALA A 67 1.91 2.80 -18.32
CA ALA A 67 1.71 3.05 -19.74
C ALA A 67 0.28 2.77 -20.21
N SER A 68 -0.33 1.69 -19.71
CA SER A 68 -1.70 1.29 -20.12
C SER A 68 -2.80 1.73 -19.15
N GLY A 69 -2.43 2.11 -17.92
CA GLY A 69 -3.37 2.41 -16.83
C GLY A 69 -4.11 1.17 -16.30
N GLN A 70 -3.80 -0.04 -16.79
CA GLN A 70 -4.49 -1.26 -16.42
C GLN A 70 -3.96 -1.82 -15.09
N SER A 71 -4.85 -2.42 -14.30
CA SER A 71 -4.48 -3.16 -13.09
C SER A 71 -3.78 -4.45 -13.49
N LEU A 72 -2.52 -4.59 -13.11
CA LEU A 72 -1.70 -5.79 -13.34
C LEU A 72 -1.98 -6.85 -12.27
N ALA A 73 -2.00 -6.43 -11.01
CA ALA A 73 -2.15 -7.34 -9.88
C ALA A 73 -2.92 -6.69 -8.73
N ASP A 74 -3.55 -7.52 -7.93
CA ASP A 74 -4.33 -7.12 -6.75
C ASP A 74 -4.06 -8.10 -5.62
N HIS A 75 -3.84 -7.58 -4.42
CA HIS A 75 -3.59 -8.37 -3.23
C HIS A 75 -4.27 -7.74 -2.01
N THR A 76 -5.02 -8.54 -1.28
CA THR A 76 -5.65 -8.12 -0.02
C THR A 76 -4.90 -8.74 1.14
N LEU A 77 -4.49 -7.91 2.10
CA LEU A 77 -3.77 -8.32 3.29
C LEU A 77 -4.76 -8.58 4.41
N ASP A 78 -4.83 -9.83 4.84
CA ASP A 78 -5.75 -10.26 5.90
C ASP A 78 -5.14 -10.12 7.31
N ASN A 79 -3.80 -10.13 7.41
CA ASN A 79 -3.12 -10.44 8.66
C ASN A 79 -2.68 -9.20 9.46
N ALA A 80 -2.37 -8.08 8.80
CA ALA A 80 -1.84 -6.88 9.46
C ALA A 80 -2.03 -5.61 8.62
N ARG A 81 -1.96 -4.45 9.27
CA ARG A 81 -1.87 -3.15 8.59
C ARG A 81 -0.48 -2.94 8.02
N VAL A 82 -0.41 -2.29 6.86
CA VAL A 82 0.87 -1.90 6.25
C VAL A 82 1.25 -0.52 6.77
N SER A 83 2.47 -0.41 7.26
CA SER A 83 3.08 0.82 7.73
C SER A 83 4.08 1.40 6.72
N HIS A 84 4.67 0.55 5.87
CA HIS A 84 5.63 0.98 4.87
C HIS A 84 5.48 0.24 3.54
N LEU A 85 5.71 0.93 2.43
CA LEU A 85 5.65 0.39 1.07
C LEU A 85 6.84 0.92 0.27
N SER A 86 7.62 0.01 -0.32
CA SER A 86 8.73 0.34 -1.21
C SER A 86 8.87 -0.70 -2.33
N TRP A 87 9.63 -0.37 -3.38
CA TRP A 87 9.92 -1.29 -4.48
C TRP A 87 11.33 -1.88 -4.34
N GLY A 88 11.55 -3.02 -4.97
CA GLY A 88 12.87 -3.62 -5.11
C GLY A 88 12.88 -4.74 -6.14
N SER A 89 14.09 -5.15 -6.55
CA SER A 89 14.28 -6.27 -7.46
C SER A 89 15.16 -7.32 -6.77
N PHE A 90 14.64 -8.54 -6.62
CA PHE A 90 15.38 -9.63 -5.97
C PHE A 90 15.23 -10.94 -6.72
N ASN A 91 16.25 -11.78 -6.61
CA ASN A 91 16.22 -13.11 -7.19
C ASN A 91 15.69 -14.13 -6.17
N PHE A 92 14.46 -14.61 -6.37
CA PHE A 92 13.83 -15.65 -5.55
C PHE A 92 13.88 -17.05 -6.22
N ALA A 93 14.75 -17.27 -7.21
CA ALA A 93 14.76 -18.47 -8.06
C ALA A 93 14.86 -19.80 -7.29
N SER A 94 15.42 -19.82 -6.08
CA SER A 94 15.50 -21.04 -5.25
C SER A 94 14.16 -21.45 -4.60
N GLU A 95 13.15 -20.58 -4.59
CA GLU A 95 11.86 -20.84 -3.92
C GLU A 95 10.71 -21.14 -4.89
N ALA A 96 10.75 -20.63 -6.12
CA ALA A 96 9.76 -20.95 -7.14
C ALA A 96 9.70 -22.46 -7.46
N GLN A 97 10.85 -23.15 -7.44
CA GLN A 97 10.92 -24.61 -7.59
C GLN A 97 10.29 -25.38 -6.42
N ASN A 98 10.33 -24.84 -5.20
CA ASN A 98 9.82 -25.51 -4.00
C ASN A 98 8.30 -25.33 -3.83
N ALA A 99 7.75 -24.18 -4.23
CA ALA A 99 6.30 -23.95 -4.20
C ALA A 99 5.51 -24.77 -5.24
N ALA A 100 6.19 -25.22 -6.31
CA ALA A 100 5.62 -26.16 -7.28
C ALA A 100 5.60 -27.61 -6.76
N ALA A 101 6.54 -27.97 -5.86
CA ALA A 101 6.58 -29.30 -5.26
C ALA A 101 5.57 -29.47 -4.12
N ASP A 102 5.24 -28.40 -3.39
CA ASP A 102 4.30 -28.46 -2.25
C ASP A 102 2.82 -28.44 -2.67
N ASN A 103 2.52 -28.00 -3.91
CA ASN A 103 1.17 -28.06 -4.47
C ASN A 103 0.75 -29.45 -4.96
N ASP A 104 1.70 -30.39 -5.13
CA ASP A 104 1.39 -31.76 -5.59
C ASP A 104 1.05 -32.71 -4.43
N ALA A 105 1.13 -32.26 -3.18
CA ALA A 105 0.89 -33.07 -1.98
C ALA A 105 -0.53 -32.98 -1.39
N GLN A 106 -1.42 -32.10 -1.92
CA GLN A 106 -2.79 -31.95 -1.40
C GLN A 106 -3.86 -31.93 -2.50
N SER A 107 -4.11 -33.06 -3.15
CA SER A 107 -5.47 -33.36 -3.65
C SER A 107 -5.69 -34.84 -4.00
N PRO A 108 -6.63 -35.56 -3.35
CA PRO A 108 -7.02 -36.89 -3.78
C PRO A 108 -8.16 -36.85 -4.81
N SER A 109 -7.79 -37.07 -6.07
CA SER A 109 -8.42 -37.99 -7.02
C SER A 109 -9.78 -37.67 -7.75
N LYS A 110 -9.72 -37.91 -9.08
CA LYS A 110 -10.72 -38.57 -9.98
C LYS A 110 -11.80 -37.74 -10.72
N LYS A 111 -11.50 -37.37 -12.00
CA LYS A 111 -12.00 -38.00 -13.28
C LYS A 111 -12.19 -36.99 -14.46
N LYS A 112 -11.24 -37.03 -15.40
CA LYS A 112 -11.39 -37.19 -16.88
C LYS A 112 -12.41 -36.30 -17.65
N ARG A 113 -11.96 -35.21 -18.32
CA ARG A 113 -12.33 -34.89 -19.75
C ARG A 113 -11.50 -33.75 -20.41
N LYS A 114 -10.66 -34.16 -21.37
CA LYS A 114 -10.33 -33.56 -22.70
C LYS A 114 -9.77 -32.12 -22.84
N LYS A 115 -8.46 -32.06 -23.14
CA LYS A 115 -7.66 -31.08 -23.90
C LYS A 115 -8.32 -29.72 -24.25
N ARG A 116 -7.71 -28.64 -23.77
CA ARG A 116 -7.33 -27.50 -24.61
C ARG A 116 -5.98 -26.97 -24.13
N SER A 117 -5.08 -26.84 -25.09
CA SER A 117 -3.76 -26.24 -24.93
C SER A 117 -3.89 -24.79 -24.48
N SER A 118 -3.21 -24.43 -23.40
CA SER A 118 -2.83 -23.05 -23.15
C SER A 118 -1.40 -23.07 -22.64
N LEU A 119 -0.49 -22.85 -23.59
CA LEU A 119 0.75 -22.10 -23.44
C LEU A 119 1.38 -22.22 -22.05
N ALA A 120 2.31 -23.17 -21.92
CA ALA A 120 3.33 -23.10 -20.90
C ALA A 120 3.93 -21.70 -20.97
N ALA A 121 3.67 -20.90 -19.93
CA ALA A 121 4.38 -19.65 -19.72
C ALA A 121 5.85 -20.04 -19.65
N THR A 122 6.60 -19.66 -20.69
CA THR A 122 8.04 -19.82 -20.73
C THR A 122 8.58 -19.10 -19.51
N GLU A 123 8.96 -19.86 -18.48
CA GLU A 123 9.73 -19.39 -17.35
C GLU A 123 11.09 -18.94 -17.91
N HIS A 124 11.13 -17.72 -18.44
CA HIS A 124 12.38 -17.04 -18.68
C HIS A 124 12.98 -16.82 -17.29
N GLN A 125 13.99 -17.64 -16.95
CA GLN A 125 14.96 -17.32 -15.93
C GLN A 125 15.58 -15.98 -16.30
N SER A 126 14.96 -14.90 -15.84
CA SER A 126 15.50 -13.56 -15.98
C SER A 126 16.71 -13.48 -15.05
N THR A 127 17.88 -13.26 -15.64
CA THR A 127 19.08 -12.80 -14.94
C THR A 127 18.86 -11.44 -14.27
N ILE A 128 17.79 -10.76 -14.68
CA ILE A 128 17.20 -9.56 -14.07
C ILE A 128 16.32 -10.03 -12.90
N GLY A 129 16.59 -9.51 -11.70
CA GLY A 129 15.83 -9.85 -10.49
C GLY A 129 14.32 -9.67 -10.69
N THR A 130 13.53 -10.44 -9.96
CA THR A 130 12.07 -10.29 -9.95
C THR A 130 11.72 -9.01 -9.22
N GLU A 131 10.99 -8.14 -9.91
CA GLU A 131 10.45 -6.92 -9.32
C GLU A 131 9.36 -7.26 -8.30
N VAL A 132 9.46 -6.64 -7.13
CA VAL A 132 8.56 -6.87 -6.00
C VAL A 132 8.23 -5.57 -5.28
N VAL A 133 7.03 -5.55 -4.71
CA VAL A 133 6.60 -4.57 -3.73
C VAL A 133 6.92 -5.12 -2.35
N ILE A 134 7.71 -4.38 -1.59
CA ILE A 134 8.08 -4.68 -0.22
C ILE A 134 7.10 -3.96 0.71
N LEU A 135 6.51 -4.71 1.62
CA LEU A 135 5.51 -4.22 2.56
C LEU A 135 6.01 -4.45 3.99
N GLY A 136 6.21 -3.36 4.73
CA GLY A 136 6.41 -3.39 6.16
C GLY A 136 5.07 -3.46 6.87
N LEU A 137 4.88 -4.47 7.72
CA LEU A 137 3.63 -4.72 8.43
C LEU A 137 3.72 -4.30 9.89
N SER A 138 2.54 -4.02 10.46
CA SER A 138 2.34 -3.65 11.87
C SER A 138 2.56 -4.80 12.86
N ASP A 139 2.58 -6.04 12.40
CA ASP A 139 2.87 -7.23 13.21
C ASP A 139 4.39 -7.52 13.31
N GLY A 140 5.23 -6.66 12.74
CA GLY A 140 6.69 -6.85 12.68
C GLY A 140 7.18 -7.73 11.54
N SER A 141 6.28 -8.14 10.64
CA SER A 141 6.64 -8.91 9.46
C SER A 141 6.94 -8.00 8.26
N ILE A 142 7.73 -8.51 7.31
CA ILE A 142 8.00 -7.86 6.02
C ILE A 142 7.56 -8.82 4.92
N SER A 143 6.66 -8.39 4.05
CA SER A 143 6.15 -9.21 2.95
C SER A 143 6.64 -8.73 1.60
N PHE A 144 7.03 -9.66 0.72
CA PHE A 144 7.51 -9.40 -0.63
C PHE A 144 6.46 -9.88 -1.63
N PHE A 145 5.74 -8.95 -2.25
CA PHE A 145 4.70 -9.25 -3.22
C PHE A 145 5.23 -9.07 -4.65
N SER A 146 5.08 -10.09 -5.49
CA SER A 146 5.46 -9.99 -6.91
C SER A 146 4.25 -9.69 -7.78
N PRO A 147 4.23 -8.55 -8.50
CA PRO A 147 3.13 -8.23 -9.41
C PRO A 147 3.03 -9.19 -10.60
N SER A 148 4.16 -9.70 -11.10
CA SER A 148 4.18 -10.64 -12.23
C SER A 148 3.58 -12.01 -11.88
N HIS A 149 3.79 -12.47 -10.65
CA HIS A 149 3.23 -13.72 -10.14
C HIS A 149 1.90 -13.54 -9.39
N ALA A 150 1.48 -12.29 -9.17
CA ALA A 150 0.31 -11.90 -8.37
C ALA A 150 0.21 -12.59 -7.00
N ARG A 151 1.35 -12.82 -6.34
CA ARG A 151 1.41 -13.50 -5.03
C ARG A 151 2.55 -12.98 -4.16
N VAL A 152 2.43 -13.22 -2.86
CA VAL A 152 3.54 -13.03 -1.91
C VAL A 152 4.57 -14.13 -2.16
N LEU A 153 5.80 -13.73 -2.47
CA LEU A 153 6.92 -14.64 -2.67
C LEU A 153 7.54 -15.07 -1.34
N ARG A 154 7.64 -14.13 -0.39
CA ARG A 154 8.24 -14.39 0.92
C ARG A 154 7.68 -13.45 1.99
N THR A 155 7.67 -13.94 3.22
CA THR A 155 7.45 -13.12 4.42
C THR A 155 8.60 -13.35 5.40
N LEU A 156 9.20 -12.28 5.88
CA LEU A 156 10.23 -12.29 6.91
C LEU A 156 9.61 -11.88 8.23
N SER A 157 9.96 -12.57 9.30
CA SER A 157 9.56 -12.22 10.67
C SER A 157 10.69 -12.61 11.62
N HIS A 158 10.84 -11.89 12.73
CA HIS A 158 11.83 -12.22 13.74
C HIS A 158 11.10 -12.79 14.97
N PRO A 159 11.47 -13.97 15.49
CA PRO A 159 10.81 -14.55 16.67
C PRO A 159 10.74 -13.67 17.93
N SER A 160 11.63 -12.69 18.08
CA SER A 160 11.71 -11.83 19.26
C SER A 160 11.05 -10.46 19.08
N SER A 161 10.54 -10.13 17.88
CA SER A 161 9.89 -8.84 17.63
C SER A 161 8.61 -9.01 16.84
N SER A 162 7.54 -8.48 17.41
CA SER A 162 6.21 -8.33 16.79
C SER A 162 5.81 -6.85 16.68
N THR A 163 6.80 -5.96 16.78
CA THR A 163 6.55 -4.51 16.76
C THR A 163 6.46 -3.98 15.33
N PRO A 164 5.64 -2.95 15.07
CA PRO A 164 5.47 -2.39 13.74
C PRO A 164 6.79 -2.04 13.04
N ILE A 165 6.89 -2.43 11.77
CA ILE A 165 7.99 -2.00 10.89
C ILE A 165 7.76 -0.54 10.49
N LEU A 166 8.73 0.34 10.72
CA LEU A 166 8.60 1.77 10.42
C LEU A 166 9.13 2.13 9.03
N ALA A 167 10.22 1.50 8.61
CA ALA A 167 10.78 1.68 7.27
C ALA A 167 11.49 0.42 6.80
N VAL A 168 11.53 0.23 5.48
CA VAL A 168 12.28 -0.87 4.85
C VAL A 168 13.09 -0.32 3.68
N ALA A 169 14.37 -0.66 3.65
CA ALA A 169 15.29 -0.26 2.58
C ALA A 169 16.03 -1.47 2.02
N SER A 170 16.10 -1.57 0.70
CA SER A 170 16.98 -2.53 0.02
C SER A 170 18.41 -2.00 0.04
N ALA A 171 19.40 -2.88 0.20
CA ALA A 171 20.80 -2.50 0.07
C ALA A 171 21.17 -2.33 -1.41
N GLU A 172 21.58 -1.13 -1.78
CA GLU A 172 22.23 -0.87 -3.06
C GLU A 172 23.75 -1.12 -2.90
N GLY A 173 24.33 -2.03 -3.68
CA GLY A 173 25.78 -2.28 -3.67
C GLY A 173 26.18 -3.75 -3.46
N SER A 174 27.16 -4.00 -2.58
CA SER A 174 27.90 -5.28 -2.49
C SER A 174 27.06 -6.50 -2.10
N ASN A 175 25.92 -6.30 -1.44
CA ASN A 175 24.98 -7.36 -1.06
C ASN A 175 23.57 -7.04 -1.56
N PRO A 176 23.24 -7.35 -2.84
CA PRO A 176 21.93 -7.03 -3.43
C PRO A 176 20.76 -7.83 -2.85
N SER A 177 21.04 -8.77 -1.94
CA SER A 177 20.05 -9.58 -1.24
C SER A 177 19.81 -9.12 0.20
N ALA A 178 20.52 -8.09 0.67
CA ALA A 178 20.32 -7.55 2.01
C ALA A 178 19.16 -6.55 2.03
N VAL A 179 18.26 -6.72 2.99
CA VAL A 179 17.18 -5.78 3.27
C VAL A 179 17.33 -5.29 4.70
N TRP A 180 17.13 -4.00 4.92
CA TRP A 180 17.18 -3.38 6.23
C TRP A 180 15.79 -2.94 6.65
N SER A 181 15.44 -3.15 7.91
CA SER A 181 14.19 -2.65 8.48
C SER A 181 14.42 -1.94 9.79
N SER A 182 13.72 -0.83 10.01
CA SER A 182 13.59 -0.21 11.33
C SER A 182 12.25 -0.61 11.95
N SER A 183 12.24 -0.82 13.26
CA SER A 183 11.06 -1.25 14.02
C SER A 183 10.77 -0.29 15.17
N GLU A 184 9.54 -0.29 15.67
CA GLU A 184 9.14 0.55 16.81
C GLU A 184 9.87 0.19 18.12
N ASP A 185 10.41 -1.03 18.23
CA ASP A 185 11.31 -1.43 19.32
C ASP A 185 12.66 -0.69 19.36
N GLY A 186 12.90 0.24 18.42
CA GLY A 186 14.12 1.04 18.34
C GLY A 186 15.30 0.28 17.74
N THR A 187 15.08 -0.93 17.20
CA THR A 187 16.14 -1.73 16.58
C THR A 187 16.09 -1.64 15.05
N VAL A 188 17.27 -1.77 14.45
CA VAL A 188 17.44 -1.91 13.00
C VAL A 188 17.95 -3.31 12.72
N ARG A 189 17.27 -4.02 11.83
CA ARG A 189 17.57 -5.41 11.46
C ARG A 189 18.06 -5.50 10.03
N CYS A 190 19.04 -6.36 9.81
CA CYS A 190 19.51 -6.77 8.48
C CYS A 190 18.98 -8.17 8.18
N TRP A 191 18.36 -8.32 7.02
CA TRP A 191 17.81 -9.55 6.51
C TRP A 191 18.59 -9.96 5.28
N ASP A 192 19.06 -11.20 5.24
CA ASP A 192 19.74 -11.76 4.07
C ASP A 192 18.77 -12.69 3.33
N LEU A 193 18.25 -12.25 2.18
CA LEU A 193 17.28 -13.02 1.40
C LEU A 193 17.86 -14.32 0.80
N GLN A 194 19.17 -14.52 0.83
CA GLN A 194 19.75 -15.80 0.39
C GLN A 194 19.81 -16.84 1.51
N LYS A 195 19.72 -16.41 2.76
CA LYS A 195 19.73 -17.29 3.93
C LYS A 195 18.30 -17.52 4.39
N LYS A 196 17.92 -18.79 4.49
CA LYS A 196 16.66 -19.21 5.10
C LYS A 196 16.71 -19.07 6.62
#